data_AF-A0A356KEU6-F1
#
_entry.id   AF-A0A356KEU6-F1
#
_cell.length_a   1.000
_cell.length_b   1.000
_cell.length_c   1.000
_cell.angle_alpha   90.00
_cell.angle_beta   90.00
_cell.angle_gamma   90.00
#
_symmetry.space_group_name_H-M   'P 1'
#
loop_
_entity.id
_entity.type
_entity.pdbx_description
1 polymer ?
#
loop_
_entity_poly.entity_id
_entity_poly.type
_entity_poly.pdbx_seq_one_letter_code
_entity_poly.pdbx_strand_id
1 'polypeptide(L)'
;EIHGRALGPLLRVSLVDVGRHVQRPAQLESDGRYRAKLPPFAREPRVFLYASDESWVESKILELPPEGGVTEAPPYALWTSPIDVAVDADQIRFNWAPIPEGEGYPARRRYSLLVRFKKDDGELGEVSFISMEPGRTTSLGELHELLLQRDATSVDVTLELRAYDPGIKDGPLWVAGRRPWKLPPPPKAPDGGAR
;
A
#
# COMPACT_ATOMS: atom_id res chain seq x y z
N GLU A 1 -22.41 -5.54 14.99
CA GLU A 1 -21.07 -6.14 14.81
C GLU A 1 -20.71 -6.09 13.34
N ILE A 2 -19.43 -6.27 12.99
CA ILE A 2 -19.00 -6.44 11.61
C ILE A 2 -18.52 -7.86 11.45
N HIS A 3 -19.05 -8.55 10.45
CA HIS A 3 -18.61 -9.88 10.05
C HIS A 3 -17.94 -9.81 8.69
N GLY A 4 -17.07 -10.77 8.39
CA GLY A 4 -16.50 -10.90 7.07
C GLY A 4 -15.55 -12.08 6.98
N ARG A 5 -14.85 -12.17 5.85
CA ARG A 5 -13.90 -13.23 5.57
C ARG A 5 -12.58 -12.66 5.08
N ALA A 6 -11.50 -13.09 5.72
CA ALA A 6 -10.14 -12.73 5.36
C ALA A 6 -9.48 -13.92 4.65
N LEU A 7 -8.80 -13.64 3.54
CA LEU A 7 -8.13 -14.63 2.71
C LEU A 7 -6.62 -14.35 2.65
N GLY A 8 -5.82 -15.42 2.54
CA GLY A 8 -4.36 -15.33 2.44
C GLY A 8 -3.61 -15.46 3.77
N PRO A 9 -2.30 -15.13 3.80
CA PRO A 9 -1.41 -15.35 4.95
C PRO A 9 -1.64 -14.30 6.05
N LEU A 10 -2.75 -14.46 6.77
CA LEU A 10 -3.25 -13.51 7.76
C LEU A 10 -2.52 -13.64 9.10
N LEU A 11 -2.08 -12.50 9.63
CA LEU A 11 -1.57 -12.36 11.00
C LEU A 11 -2.68 -11.89 11.95
N ARG A 12 -3.44 -10.85 11.56
CA ARG A 12 -4.52 -10.29 12.38
C ARG A 12 -5.52 -9.48 11.57
N VAL A 13 -6.72 -9.33 12.14
CA VAL A 13 -7.77 -8.42 11.65
C VAL A 13 -8.05 -7.37 12.72
N SER A 14 -8.20 -6.12 12.30
CA SER A 14 -8.61 -5.02 13.17
C SER A 14 -9.73 -4.21 12.56
N LEU A 15 -10.65 -3.77 13.40
CA LEU A 15 -11.58 -2.70 13.07
C LEU A 15 -10.99 -1.37 13.53
N VAL A 16 -10.93 -0.40 12.64
CA VAL A 16 -10.40 0.94 12.90
C VAL A 16 -11.49 1.96 12.58
N ASP A 17 -11.79 2.85 13.53
CA ASP A 17 -12.57 4.05 13.28
C ASP A 17 -11.62 5.26 13.32
N VAL A 18 -11.27 5.76 12.13
CA VAL A 18 -10.29 6.85 11.97
C VAL A 18 -10.80 8.13 12.60
N GLY A 19 -12.09 8.46 12.42
CA GLY A 19 -12.70 9.68 12.95
C GLY A 19 -12.73 9.76 14.49
N ARG A 20 -12.48 8.63 15.17
CA ARG A 20 -12.42 8.54 16.63
C ARG A 20 -11.07 8.07 17.17
N HIS A 21 -10.10 7.77 16.30
CA HIS A 21 -8.82 7.16 16.66
C HIS A 21 -8.98 5.87 17.51
N VAL A 22 -9.98 5.04 17.19
CA VAL A 22 -10.23 3.78 17.91
C VAL A 22 -9.83 2.60 17.05
N GLN A 23 -9.04 1.69 17.62
CA GLN A 23 -8.72 0.39 17.02
C GLN A 23 -9.18 -0.75 17.93
N ARG A 24 -9.80 -1.77 17.35
CA ARG A 24 -10.25 -2.98 18.05
C ARG A 24 -9.80 -4.23 17.28
N PRO A 25 -9.20 -5.23 17.93
CA PRO A 25 -8.95 -6.51 17.28
C PRO A 25 -10.29 -7.21 16.99
N ALA A 26 -10.37 -7.89 15.84
CA ALA A 26 -11.47 -8.79 15.56
C ALA A 26 -11.18 -10.18 16.14
N GLN A 27 -12.22 -10.94 16.47
CA GLN A 27 -12.12 -12.36 16.71
C GLN A 27 -11.98 -13.06 15.36
N LEU A 28 -10.93 -13.87 15.18
CA LEU A 28 -10.62 -14.56 13.95
C LEU A 28 -10.81 -16.08 14.15
N GLU A 29 -11.62 -16.69 13.31
CA GLU A 29 -11.83 -18.13 13.24
C GLU A 29 -10.77 -18.78 12.34
N SER A 30 -10.54 -20.09 12.50
CA SER A 30 -9.50 -20.83 11.75
C SER A 30 -9.75 -20.94 10.25
N ASP A 31 -10.99 -20.70 9.81
CA ASP A 31 -11.39 -20.70 8.39
C ASP A 31 -11.31 -19.30 7.73
N GLY A 32 -10.76 -18.32 8.43
CA GLY A 32 -10.58 -16.95 7.97
C GLY A 32 -11.80 -16.05 8.19
N ARG A 33 -12.92 -16.56 8.73
CA ARG A 33 -14.03 -15.68 9.13
C ARG A 33 -13.64 -14.85 10.34
N TYR A 34 -14.11 -13.62 10.39
CA TYR A 34 -13.86 -12.73 11.52
C TYR A 34 -15.12 -12.01 11.98
N ARG A 35 -15.10 -11.60 13.26
CA ARG A 35 -16.15 -10.80 13.89
C ARG A 35 -15.53 -9.68 14.71
N ALA A 36 -15.95 -8.45 14.46
CA ALA A 36 -15.49 -7.27 15.19
C ALA A 36 -16.67 -6.55 15.84
N LYS A 37 -16.51 -6.21 17.12
CA LYS A 37 -17.48 -5.36 17.82
C LYS A 37 -17.28 -3.92 17.39
N LEU A 38 -18.35 -3.33 16.87
CA LEU A 38 -18.37 -1.92 16.51
C LEU A 38 -18.36 -1.05 17.77
N PRO A 39 -17.48 -0.04 17.86
CA PRO A 39 -17.55 0.94 18.93
C PRO A 39 -18.91 1.67 18.93
N PRO A 40 -19.47 2.01 20.10
CA PRO A 40 -20.61 2.93 20.16
C PRO A 40 -20.28 4.22 19.41
N PHE A 41 -21.21 4.68 18.56
CA PHE A 41 -21.07 5.91 17.75
C PHE A 41 -19.92 5.90 16.73
N ALA A 42 -19.57 4.73 16.21
CA ALA A 42 -18.60 4.63 15.12
C ALA A 42 -19.05 5.46 13.91
N ARG A 43 -18.12 6.19 13.28
CA ARG A 43 -18.43 7.08 12.15
C ARG A 43 -17.87 6.57 10.83
N GLU A 44 -16.58 6.25 10.83
CA GLU A 44 -15.87 5.82 9.61
C GLU A 44 -15.17 4.47 9.85
N PRO A 45 -15.94 3.42 10.17
CA PRO A 45 -15.36 2.11 10.44
C PRO A 45 -14.76 1.52 9.18
N ARG A 46 -13.54 1.03 9.30
CA ARG A 46 -12.80 0.31 8.27
C ARG A 46 -12.21 -0.97 8.86
N VAL A 47 -12.22 -2.04 8.08
CA VAL A 47 -11.54 -3.28 8.42
C VAL A 47 -10.15 -3.24 7.83
N PHE A 48 -9.17 -3.60 8.65
CA PHE A 48 -7.79 -3.81 8.25
C PHE A 48 -7.42 -5.28 8.42
N LEU A 49 -6.90 -5.89 7.35
CA LEU A 49 -6.24 -7.18 7.38
C LEU A 49 -4.73 -6.96 7.36
N TYR A 50 -3.98 -7.67 8.19
CA TYR A 50 -2.52 -7.56 8.24
C TYR A 50 -1.87 -8.92 8.03
N ALA A 51 -0.81 -8.95 7.22
CA ALA A 51 0.12 -10.06 7.07
C ALA A 51 1.37 -9.85 7.97
N SER A 52 2.22 -10.87 8.04
CA SER A 52 3.49 -10.79 8.78
C SER A 52 4.60 -10.03 8.06
N ASP A 53 4.50 -9.88 6.73
CA ASP A 53 5.48 -9.18 5.88
C ASP A 53 5.17 -7.68 5.74
N GLU A 54 4.38 -7.14 6.67
CA GLU A 54 3.84 -5.77 6.64
C GLU A 54 2.86 -5.48 5.49
N SER A 55 2.46 -6.47 4.69
CA SER A 55 1.35 -6.30 3.75
C SER A 55 0.03 -6.13 4.50
N TRP A 56 -0.87 -5.32 3.95
CA TRP A 56 -2.19 -5.12 4.53
C TRP A 56 -3.25 -4.78 3.49
N VAL A 57 -4.51 -4.97 3.88
CA VAL A 57 -5.68 -4.51 3.15
C VAL A 57 -6.51 -3.64 4.06
N GLU A 58 -6.96 -2.51 3.54
CA GLU A 58 -7.94 -1.63 4.17
C GLU A 58 -9.23 -1.67 3.36
N SER A 59 -10.36 -1.89 4.03
CA SER A 59 -11.67 -1.80 3.40
C SER A 59 -12.04 -0.35 3.07
N LYS A 60 -13.04 -0.17 2.21
CA LYS A 60 -13.80 1.09 2.18
C LYS A 60 -14.44 1.37 3.55
N ILE A 61 -14.93 2.58 3.75
CA ILE A 61 -15.80 2.89 4.90
C ILE A 61 -17.01 1.95 4.84
N LEU A 62 -17.25 1.24 5.93
CA LEU A 62 -18.35 0.30 6.03
C LEU A 62 -19.65 1.05 6.35
N GLU A 63 -20.69 0.73 5.60
CA GLU A 63 -22.03 1.25 5.83
C GLU A 63 -22.64 0.55 7.04
N LEU A 64 -23.06 1.35 8.02
CA LEU A 64 -23.61 0.87 9.27
C LEU A 64 -25.14 0.95 9.24
N PRO A 65 -25.87 -0.11 9.66
CA PRO A 65 -27.31 -0.06 9.76
C PRO A 65 -27.76 0.95 10.83
N PRO A 66 -28.81 1.77 10.56
CA PRO A 66 -29.26 2.82 11.48
C PRO A 66 -29.69 2.33 12.86
N GLU A 67 -30.27 1.12 12.93
CA GLU A 67 -30.86 0.56 14.16
C GLU A 67 -29.87 -0.29 14.97
N GLY A 68 -28.59 -0.25 14.61
CA GLY A 68 -27.63 -1.27 15.03
C GLY A 68 -27.91 -2.60 14.32
N GLY A 69 -26.97 -3.53 14.40
CA GLY A 69 -27.08 -4.81 13.69
C GLY A 69 -25.74 -5.35 13.24
N VAL A 70 -25.80 -6.34 12.36
CA VAL A 70 -24.63 -6.96 11.75
C VAL A 70 -24.41 -6.35 10.38
N THR A 71 -23.22 -5.80 10.15
CA THR A 71 -22.74 -5.41 8.82
C THR A 71 -21.87 -6.54 8.28
N GLU A 72 -22.25 -7.10 7.13
CA GLU A 72 -21.43 -8.08 6.42
C GLU A 72 -20.47 -7.34 5.48
N ALA A 73 -19.17 -7.43 5.77
CA ALA A 73 -18.12 -6.95 4.88
C ALA A 73 -17.87 -8.00 3.77
N PRO A 74 -17.56 -7.56 2.54
CA PRO A 74 -17.17 -8.49 1.49
C PRO A 74 -15.86 -9.20 1.89
N PRO A 75 -15.58 -10.35 1.27
CA PRO A 75 -14.30 -11.01 1.45
C PRO A 75 -13.16 -10.07 1.02
N TYR A 76 -12.05 -10.10 1.76
CA TYR A 76 -10.83 -9.35 1.45
C TYR A 76 -9.64 -10.30 1.49
N ALA A 77 -8.78 -10.23 0.47
CA ALA A 77 -7.61 -11.08 0.34
C ALA A 77 -6.32 -10.27 0.44
N LEU A 78 -5.39 -10.74 1.27
CA LEU A 78 -4.05 -10.17 1.37
C LEU A 78 -3.28 -10.40 0.06
N TRP A 79 -2.52 -9.40 -0.35
CA TRP A 79 -1.60 -9.49 -1.48
C TRP A 79 -0.18 -9.25 -0.99
N THR A 80 0.60 -10.32 -0.97
CA THR A 80 2.02 -10.29 -0.63
C THR A 80 2.80 -10.31 -1.93
N SER A 81 3.41 -9.20 -2.30
CA SER A 81 4.28 -9.13 -3.48
C SER A 81 5.57 -8.40 -3.15
N PRO A 82 6.73 -9.07 -3.22
CA PRO A 82 7.99 -8.36 -3.17
C PRO A 82 8.10 -7.40 -4.36
N ILE A 83 8.76 -6.28 -4.14
CA ILE A 83 9.13 -5.34 -5.19
C ILE A 83 10.56 -5.69 -5.59
N ASP A 84 10.81 -6.09 -6.82
CA ASP A 84 12.14 -6.30 -7.36
C ASP A 84 12.65 -5.03 -8.05
N VAL A 85 13.92 -4.68 -7.81
CA VAL A 85 14.56 -3.50 -8.37
C VAL A 85 15.81 -3.91 -9.11
N ALA A 86 15.87 -3.58 -10.40
CA ALA A 86 17.06 -3.68 -11.23
C ALA A 86 17.49 -2.27 -11.67
N VAL A 87 18.79 -2.00 -11.62
CA VAL A 87 19.38 -0.74 -12.07
C VAL A 87 20.37 -1.08 -13.16
N ASP A 88 20.19 -0.49 -14.34
CA ASP A 88 21.08 -0.65 -15.48
C ASP A 88 21.37 0.73 -16.09
N ALA A 89 22.64 1.10 -16.15
CA ALA A 89 23.12 2.41 -16.58
C ALA A 89 22.34 3.58 -15.95
N ASP A 90 21.42 4.18 -16.70
CA ASP A 90 20.59 5.33 -16.36
C ASP A 90 19.11 4.97 -16.13
N GLN A 91 18.77 3.69 -16.11
CA GLN A 91 17.39 3.20 -15.94
C GLN A 91 17.22 2.41 -14.65
N ILE A 92 16.07 2.61 -14.03
CA ILE A 92 15.60 1.82 -12.91
C ILE A 92 14.34 1.09 -13.34
N ARG A 93 14.37 -0.25 -13.20
CA ARG A 93 13.25 -1.12 -13.45
C ARG A 93 12.74 -1.70 -12.14
N PHE A 94 11.50 -1.37 -11.80
CA PHE A 94 10.74 -1.95 -10.72
C PHE A 94 9.82 -3.04 -11.29
N ASN A 95 9.85 -4.23 -10.71
CA ASN A 95 8.94 -5.33 -11.06
C ASN A 95 8.26 -5.85 -9.80
N TRP A 96 7.05 -6.41 -9.94
CA TRP A 96 6.33 -7.05 -8.85
C TRP A 96 5.38 -8.10 -9.42
N ALA A 97 4.91 -9.03 -8.58
CA ALA A 97 3.89 -10.00 -8.99
C ALA A 97 2.52 -9.30 -9.08
N PRO A 98 1.69 -9.59 -10.08
CA PRO A 98 0.35 -8.99 -10.17
C PRO A 98 -0.52 -9.40 -8.98
N ILE A 99 -1.50 -8.56 -8.65
CA ILE A 99 -2.60 -8.99 -7.78
C ILE A 99 -3.30 -10.19 -8.43
N PRO A 100 -3.55 -11.28 -7.69
CA PRO A 100 -4.29 -12.42 -8.22
C PRO A 100 -5.71 -12.06 -8.65
N GLU A 101 -6.29 -12.91 -9.49
CA GLU A 101 -7.72 -12.85 -9.79
C GLU A 101 -8.51 -13.67 -8.78
N GLY A 102 -9.76 -13.28 -8.54
CA GLY A 102 -10.70 -14.04 -7.72
C GLY A 102 -11.24 -13.28 -6.51
N GLU A 103 -11.86 -14.06 -5.61
CA GLU A 103 -12.53 -13.55 -4.41
C GLU A 103 -11.57 -12.74 -3.53
N GLY A 104 -12.01 -11.56 -3.08
CA GLY A 104 -11.27 -10.70 -2.17
C GLY A 104 -10.16 -9.83 -2.80
N TYR A 105 -9.96 -9.91 -4.11
CA TYR A 105 -9.08 -9.02 -4.88
C TYR A 105 -9.89 -8.02 -5.73
N PRO A 106 -9.30 -6.88 -6.12
CA PRO A 106 -9.98 -5.92 -6.99
C PRO A 106 -10.25 -6.51 -8.38
N ALA A 107 -11.38 -6.11 -8.98
CA ALA A 107 -11.78 -6.57 -10.31
C ALA A 107 -10.93 -5.92 -11.41
N ARG A 108 -10.54 -4.66 -11.22
CA ARG A 108 -9.58 -3.94 -12.05
C ARG A 108 -8.41 -3.49 -11.21
N ARG A 109 -7.18 -3.54 -11.75
CA ARG A 109 -5.97 -3.25 -10.98
C ARG A 109 -5.34 -1.96 -11.49
N ARG A 110 -5.17 -1.00 -10.58
CA ARG A 110 -4.25 0.12 -10.78
C ARG A 110 -3.23 0.07 -9.65
N TYR A 111 -1.96 0.00 -10.01
CA TYR A 111 -0.85 -0.02 -9.07
C TYR A 111 -0.32 1.39 -8.86
N SER A 112 0.14 1.65 -7.64
CA SER A 112 0.95 2.81 -7.29
C SER A 112 2.19 2.35 -6.56
N LEU A 113 3.37 2.59 -7.15
CA LEU A 113 4.64 2.41 -6.49
C LEU A 113 5.04 3.74 -5.84
N LEU A 114 5.11 3.75 -4.51
CA LEU A 114 5.56 4.89 -3.75
C LEU A 114 7.03 4.74 -3.39
N VAL A 115 7.80 5.80 -3.63
CA VAL A 115 9.16 5.96 -3.10
C VAL A 115 9.08 6.97 -1.98
N ARG A 116 9.28 6.50 -0.75
CA ARG A 116 9.24 7.29 0.48
C ARG A 116 10.66 7.63 0.91
N PHE A 117 10.91 8.88 1.27
CA PHE A 117 12.25 9.39 1.54
C PHE A 117 12.20 10.44 2.65
N LYS A 118 13.33 10.64 3.34
CA LYS A 118 13.45 11.72 4.31
C LYS A 118 13.73 13.05 3.60
N LYS A 119 12.99 14.09 3.95
CA LYS A 119 13.19 15.47 3.48
C LYS A 119 14.25 16.20 4.29
N ASP A 120 14.74 17.33 3.77
CA ASP A 120 15.73 18.19 4.44
C ASP A 120 15.26 18.70 5.83
N ASP A 121 13.96 18.92 6.00
CA ASP A 121 13.33 19.33 7.27
C ASP A 121 13.13 18.17 8.27
N GLY A 122 13.48 16.95 7.86
CA GLY A 122 13.30 15.73 8.65
C GLY A 122 11.94 15.05 8.50
N GLU A 123 11.00 15.64 7.76
CA GLU A 123 9.71 15.01 7.46
C GLU A 123 9.86 13.87 6.44
N LEU A 124 8.81 13.07 6.29
CA LEU A 124 8.74 12.03 5.27
C LEU A 124 8.10 12.59 3.99
N GLY A 125 8.85 12.56 2.90
CA GLY A 125 8.35 12.79 1.54
C GLY A 125 7.93 11.49 0.87
N GLU A 126 7.07 11.61 -0.14
CA GLU A 126 6.72 10.51 -1.03
C GLU A 126 6.56 10.99 -2.48
N VAL A 127 6.98 10.15 -3.42
CA VAL A 127 6.65 10.28 -4.85
C VAL A 127 5.98 8.99 -5.31
N SER A 128 5.06 9.10 -6.27
CA SER A 128 4.19 8.01 -6.68
C SER A 128 4.26 7.77 -8.17
N PHE A 129 4.57 6.55 -8.58
CA PHE A 129 4.51 6.08 -9.96
C PHE A 129 3.28 5.22 -10.18
N ILE A 130 2.41 5.62 -11.09
CA ILE A 130 1.20 4.86 -11.43
C ILE A 130 1.53 3.87 -12.56
N SER A 131 1.04 2.63 -12.42
CA SER A 131 1.10 1.62 -13.48
C SER A 131 -0.19 0.80 -13.55
N MET A 132 -0.60 0.44 -14.76
CA MET A 132 -1.68 -0.53 -14.99
C MET A 132 -1.15 -1.97 -15.09
N GLU A 133 0.16 -2.12 -15.23
CA GLU A 133 0.85 -3.40 -15.42
C GLU A 133 1.76 -3.71 -14.22
N PRO A 134 2.11 -4.99 -13.99
CA PRO A 134 3.02 -5.40 -12.94
C PRO A 134 4.49 -5.02 -13.26
N GLY A 135 4.79 -3.74 -13.12
CA GLY A 135 6.11 -3.17 -13.30
C GLY A 135 6.08 -1.70 -13.70
N ARG A 136 7.23 -1.04 -13.53
CA ARG A 136 7.48 0.34 -13.95
C ARG A 136 8.96 0.53 -14.28
N THR A 137 9.24 1.27 -15.34
CA THR A 137 10.59 1.75 -15.66
C THR A 137 10.60 3.28 -15.58
N THR A 138 11.67 3.85 -15.06
CA THR A 138 11.91 5.31 -14.98
C THR A 138 13.41 5.56 -15.14
N SER A 139 13.80 6.75 -15.58
CA SER A 139 15.21 7.11 -15.61
C SER A 139 15.70 7.49 -14.20
N LEU A 140 16.98 7.27 -13.95
CA LEU A 140 17.63 7.69 -12.71
C LEU A 140 17.56 9.22 -12.56
N GLY A 141 17.72 9.96 -13.68
CA GLY A 141 17.56 11.41 -13.71
C GLY A 141 16.16 11.85 -13.26
N GLU A 142 15.10 11.27 -13.85
CA GLU A 142 13.71 11.55 -13.50
C GLU A 142 13.45 11.28 -12.01
N LEU A 143 13.95 10.16 -11.48
CA LEU A 143 13.80 9.86 -10.06
C LEU A 143 14.47 10.92 -9.17
N HIS A 144 15.69 11.35 -9.49
CA HIS A 144 16.38 12.39 -8.71
C HIS A 144 15.68 13.75 -8.81
N GLU A 145 15.13 14.11 -9.97
CA GLU A 145 14.32 15.33 -10.15
C GLU A 145 13.03 15.32 -9.32
N LEU A 146 12.40 14.15 -9.16
CA LEU A 146 11.22 14.01 -8.30
C LEU A 146 11.57 14.07 -6.81
N LEU A 147 12.82 13.75 -6.45
CA LEU A 147 13.31 13.68 -5.08
C LEU A 147 14.12 14.93 -4.65
N LEU A 148 13.91 16.09 -5.28
CA LEU A 148 14.67 17.32 -5.01
C LEU A 148 14.60 17.82 -3.56
N GLN A 149 13.53 17.51 -2.83
CA GLN A 149 13.35 17.91 -1.43
C GLN A 149 13.99 16.93 -0.44
N ARG A 150 14.64 15.86 -0.94
CA ARG A 150 15.25 14.81 -0.10
C ARG A 150 16.48 15.38 0.62
N ASP A 151 16.62 14.96 1.88
CA ASP A 151 17.88 15.08 2.64
C ASP A 151 19.05 14.58 1.79
N ALA A 152 19.88 15.51 1.32
CA ALA A 152 20.97 15.21 0.39
C ALA A 152 21.93 14.14 0.94
N THR A 153 22.04 14.03 2.27
CA THR A 153 22.89 13.06 2.96
C THR A 153 22.27 11.66 3.08
N SER A 154 20.97 11.52 2.88
CA SER A 154 20.22 10.28 3.09
C SER A 154 19.95 9.52 1.80
N VAL A 155 20.71 8.47 1.51
CA VAL A 155 20.46 7.59 0.34
C VAL A 155 19.40 6.51 0.59
N ASP A 156 18.92 6.38 1.81
CA ASP A 156 17.91 5.38 2.16
C ASP A 156 16.51 5.86 1.77
N VAL A 157 15.81 4.99 1.05
CA VAL A 157 14.41 5.16 0.67
C VAL A 157 13.63 3.89 0.98
N THR A 158 12.31 4.02 1.12
CA THR A 158 11.41 2.88 1.28
C THR A 158 10.47 2.81 0.10
N LEU A 159 10.41 1.65 -0.55
CA LEU A 159 9.46 1.35 -1.59
C LEU A 159 8.20 0.74 -0.96
N GLU A 160 7.04 1.26 -1.33
CA GLU A 160 5.74 0.75 -0.92
C GLU A 160 4.86 0.58 -2.15
N LEU A 161 4.31 -0.60 -2.35
CA LEU A 161 3.47 -0.90 -3.50
C LEU A 161 2.01 -0.98 -3.05
N ARG A 162 1.17 -0.19 -3.71
CA ARG A 162 -0.27 -0.13 -3.47
C ARG A 162 -1.03 -0.58 -4.70
N ALA A 163 -2.22 -1.14 -4.50
CA ALA A 163 -3.17 -1.45 -5.54
C ALA A 163 -4.60 -1.13 -5.10
N TYR A 164 -5.43 -0.76 -6.06
CA TYR A 164 -6.84 -0.42 -5.84
C TYR A 164 -7.65 -0.68 -7.10
N ASP A 165 -8.97 -0.75 -6.93
CA ASP A 165 -9.90 -0.80 -8.03
C ASP A 165 -10.23 0.63 -8.51
N PRO A 166 -9.78 1.05 -9.71
CA PRO A 166 -10.07 2.39 -10.21
C PRO A 166 -11.56 2.62 -10.53
N GLY A 167 -12.38 1.56 -10.58
CA GLY A 167 -13.83 1.66 -10.78
C GLY A 167 -14.62 1.93 -9.50
N ILE A 168 -13.98 1.87 -8.33
CA ILE A 168 -14.63 2.04 -7.03
C ILE A 168 -14.05 3.27 -6.35
N LYS A 169 -14.82 4.35 -6.32
CA LYS A 169 -14.46 5.56 -5.56
C LYS A 169 -14.34 5.21 -4.08
N ASP A 170 -13.26 5.64 -3.45
CA ASP A 170 -12.95 5.37 -2.03
C ASP A 170 -13.01 3.87 -1.68
N GLY A 171 -12.66 3.03 -2.66
CA GLY A 171 -12.65 1.59 -2.55
C GLY A 171 -11.57 1.05 -1.62
N PRO A 172 -11.51 -0.28 -1.44
CA PRO A 172 -10.49 -0.90 -0.63
C PRO A 172 -9.09 -0.65 -1.21
N LEU A 173 -8.09 -0.65 -0.32
CA LEU A 173 -6.69 -0.43 -0.63
C LEU A 173 -5.89 -1.68 -0.25
N TRP A 174 -5.15 -2.21 -1.20
CA TRP A 174 -4.19 -3.28 -0.99
C TRP A 174 -2.79 -2.68 -0.94
N VAL A 175 -2.02 -3.04 0.07
CA VAL A 175 -0.63 -2.61 0.24
C VAL A 175 0.23 -3.83 0.44
N ALA A 176 1.22 -3.99 -0.42
CA ALA A 176 2.23 -5.04 -0.28
C ALA A 176 3.30 -4.62 0.73
N GLY A 177 4.07 -5.60 1.20
CA GLY A 177 5.19 -5.40 2.12
C GLY A 177 6.17 -4.32 1.63
N ARG A 178 6.70 -3.56 2.58
CA ARG A 178 7.65 -2.47 2.31
C ARG A 178 9.03 -3.03 2.03
N ARG A 179 9.74 -2.40 1.09
CA ARG A 179 11.13 -2.74 0.77
C ARG A 179 12.04 -1.55 1.02
N PRO A 180 12.96 -1.64 2.00
CA PRO A 180 14.09 -0.72 2.08
C PRO A 180 14.94 -0.81 0.82
N TRP A 181 15.38 0.33 0.30
CA TRP A 181 16.21 0.41 -0.88
C TRP A 181 17.18 1.59 -0.79
N LYS A 182 18.33 1.46 -1.44
CA LYS A 182 19.34 2.52 -1.51
C LYS A 182 19.28 3.18 -2.88
N LEU A 183 19.04 4.49 -2.88
CA LEU A 183 18.99 5.29 -4.09
C LEU A 183 20.38 5.31 -4.75
N PRO A 184 20.51 4.93 -6.04
CA PRO A 184 21.77 5.03 -6.76
C PRO A 184 22.19 6.50 -6.90
N PRO A 185 23.50 6.79 -7.00
CA PRO A 185 23.98 8.16 -7.22
C PRO A 185 23.40 8.72 -8.52
N PRO A 186 23.20 10.05 -8.64
CA PRO A 186 22.71 10.65 -9.87
C PRO A 186 23.65 10.33 -11.05
N PRO A 187 23.14 10.28 -12.30
CA PRO A 187 24.00 10.08 -13.46
C PRO A 187 25.04 11.20 -13.51
N LYS A 188 26.30 10.84 -13.82
CA LYS A 188 27.34 11.86 -14.03
C LYS A 188 26.91 12.77 -15.15
N ALA A 189 26.99 14.09 -14.95
CA ALA A 189 26.88 15.03 -16.05
C ALA A 189 27.91 14.61 -17.13
N PRO A 190 27.53 14.59 -18.42
CA PRO A 190 28.50 14.32 -19.47
C PRO A 190 29.63 15.32 -19.30
N ASP A 191 30.87 14.82 -19.22
CA ASP A 191 32.06 15.67 -19.11
C ASP A 191 31.94 16.74 -20.19
N GLY A 192 31.69 17.98 -19.74
CA GLY A 192 31.62 19.13 -20.61
C GLY A 192 32.97 19.28 -21.25
N GLY A 193 33.14 18.66 -22.41
CA GLY A 193 34.35 18.75 -23.20
C GLY A 193 34.59 20.22 -23.45
N ALA A 194 35.56 20.77 -22.72
CA ALA A 194 36.13 22.06 -23.01
C ALA A 194 36.57 22.03 -24.48
N ARG A 195 35.86 22.79 -25.31
CA ARG A 195 36.35 23.22 -26.62
C ARG A 195 37.07 24.53 -26.45
#